data_AF-A0A2H3IGA5-F1
#
_entry.id   AF-A0A2H3IGA5-F1
#
_cell.length_a   1.000
_cell.length_b   1.000
_cell.length_c   1.000
_cell.angle_alpha   90.00
_cell.angle_beta   90.00
_cell.angle_gamma   90.00
#
_symmetry.space_group_name_H-M   'P 1'
#
loop_
_entity.id
_entity.type
_entity.pdbx_description
1 polymer ?
#
loop_
_entity_poly.entity_id
_entity_poly.type
_entity_poly.pdbx_seq_one_letter_code
_entity_poly.pdbx_strand_id
1 'polypeptide(L)'
;MSHRGMRQSIAKETQKLTPGIIRSTQGATADAKFYPDLLPALQENTKPRDTRVHVEYGDSFTVAQALLNAGRTKVSVLNMASDRIPGGGWLRGALAQEEALCLRSTLAATLNPSHYPTPPLAATWSPGVVVFRENTSHNCTLLESDDRFVVSVVSMAGLRRPSLTGDELDYRFPGDIELVKNKIRQVLRLMALNGTSCCVLGALGCGVFANPPKRVAQLFRNVILEDEFRGRFDEVVFAILDRGLGGNFQIFRDIIGDFIIDSKPAVA
;
A
#
# COMPACT_ATOMS: atom_id res chain seq x y z
N MET A 1 0.09 -23.83 20.40
CA MET A 1 0.39 -22.39 20.44
C MET A 1 -0.77 -21.63 19.82
N SER A 2 -1.27 -20.54 20.40
CA SER A 2 -2.38 -19.79 19.77
C SER A 2 -1.91 -19.13 18.46
N HIS A 3 -2.81 -18.88 17.50
CA HIS A 3 -2.46 -18.17 16.26
C HIS A 3 -1.78 -16.82 16.54
N ARG A 4 -2.19 -16.13 17.62
CA ARG A 4 -1.56 -14.89 18.07
C ARG A 4 -0.13 -15.12 18.56
N GLY A 5 0.10 -16.13 19.39
CA GLY A 5 1.43 -16.47 19.90
C GLY A 5 2.40 -16.84 18.78
N MET A 6 1.93 -17.58 17.77
CA MET A 6 2.72 -17.91 16.59
C MET A 6 3.17 -16.65 15.83
N ARG A 7 2.27 -15.70 15.58
CA ARG A 7 2.61 -14.43 14.93
C ARG A 7 3.61 -13.60 15.75
N GLN A 8 3.49 -13.58 17.08
CA GLN A 8 4.46 -12.89 17.93
C GLN A 8 5.86 -13.51 17.81
N SER A 9 5.94 -14.84 17.72
CA SER A 9 7.23 -15.53 17.52
C SER A 9 7.83 -15.20 16.16
N ILE A 10 7.02 -15.25 15.10
CA ILE A 10 7.44 -14.89 13.74
C ILE A 10 7.90 -13.43 13.69
N ALA A 11 7.19 -12.52 14.34
CA ALA A 11 7.54 -11.10 14.39
C ALA A 11 8.92 -10.88 15.02
N LYS A 12 9.20 -11.53 16.16
CA LYS A 12 10.51 -11.46 16.84
C LYS A 12 11.63 -12.04 15.97
N GLU A 13 11.39 -13.18 15.32
CA GLU A 13 12.36 -13.79 14.43
C GLU A 13 12.64 -12.90 13.21
N THR A 14 11.59 -12.35 12.58
CA THR A 14 11.69 -11.38 11.49
C THR A 14 12.53 -10.18 11.90
N GLN A 15 12.25 -9.57 13.05
CA GLN A 15 13.03 -8.45 13.58
C GLN A 15 14.52 -8.80 13.75
N LYS A 16 14.81 -10.01 14.27
CA LYS A 16 16.18 -10.50 14.47
C LYS A 16 16.92 -10.71 13.14
N LEU A 17 16.24 -11.22 12.11
CA LEU A 17 16.83 -11.53 10.81
C LEU A 17 17.01 -10.28 9.92
N THR A 18 16.15 -9.28 10.05
CA THR A 18 16.10 -8.09 9.17
C THR A 18 17.47 -7.44 8.91
N PRO A 19 18.35 -7.16 9.90
CA PRO A 19 19.65 -6.55 9.60
C PRO A 19 20.55 -7.41 8.71
N GLY A 20 20.49 -8.73 8.86
CA GLY A 20 21.22 -9.67 8.02
C GLY A 20 20.67 -9.71 6.60
N ILE A 21 19.34 -9.79 6.46
CA ILE A 21 18.64 -9.80 5.17
C ILE A 21 18.93 -8.51 4.38
N ILE A 22 18.92 -7.34 5.03
CA ILE A 22 19.25 -6.07 4.36
C ILE A 22 20.69 -6.09 3.84
N ARG A 23 21.67 -6.52 4.66
CA ARG A 23 23.09 -6.57 4.24
C ARG A 23 23.36 -7.56 3.12
N SER A 24 22.61 -8.65 3.05
CA SER A 24 22.85 -9.73 2.07
C SER A 24 22.05 -9.57 0.77
N THR A 25 21.16 -8.58 0.65
CA THR A 25 20.25 -8.45 -0.50
C THR A 25 20.55 -7.19 -1.28
N GLN A 26 20.84 -7.32 -2.58
CA GLN A 26 21.11 -6.18 -3.44
C GLN A 26 19.88 -5.26 -3.55
N GLY A 27 20.11 -3.95 -3.44
CA GLY A 27 19.04 -2.94 -3.51
C GLY A 27 18.20 -2.80 -2.23
N ALA A 28 18.46 -3.62 -1.20
CA ALA A 28 17.82 -3.49 0.09
C ALA A 28 18.39 -2.32 0.90
N THR A 29 17.54 -1.64 1.66
CA THR A 29 17.98 -0.62 2.62
C THR A 29 16.99 -0.48 3.79
N ALA A 30 17.49 -0.04 4.94
CA ALA A 30 16.66 0.43 6.05
C ALA A 30 16.32 1.93 5.92
N ASP A 31 16.98 2.65 5.03
CA ASP A 31 16.77 4.07 4.82
C ASP A 31 15.36 4.32 4.29
N ALA A 32 14.74 5.37 4.81
CA ALA A 32 13.42 5.80 4.40
C ALA A 32 13.36 7.32 4.38
N LYS A 33 12.49 7.87 3.54
CA LYS A 33 12.23 9.31 3.52
C LYS A 33 10.83 9.59 4.04
N PHE A 34 10.76 10.41 5.07
CA PHE A 34 9.51 10.88 5.65
C PHE A 34 9.08 12.19 5.02
N TYR A 35 7.80 12.27 4.67
CA TYR A 35 7.17 13.45 4.10
C TYR A 35 6.04 13.85 5.06
N PRO A 36 6.23 14.89 5.89
CA PRO A 36 5.21 15.30 6.88
C PRO A 36 3.97 15.92 6.23
N ASP A 37 4.13 16.48 5.04
CA ASP A 37 3.12 17.26 4.33
C ASP A 37 2.82 16.70 2.94
N LEU A 38 1.68 17.14 2.40
CA LEU A 38 1.28 16.84 1.02
C LEU A 38 2.30 17.42 0.04
N LEU A 39 2.80 16.58 -0.85
CA LEU A 39 3.68 17.00 -1.94
C LEU A 39 2.94 17.92 -2.91
N PRO A 40 3.63 18.84 -3.59
CA PRO A 40 3.05 19.60 -4.69
C PRO A 40 2.59 18.66 -5.82
N ALA A 41 1.72 19.17 -6.70
CA ALA A 41 1.31 18.44 -7.88
C ALA A 41 2.52 18.09 -8.78
N LEU A 42 2.48 16.92 -9.41
CA LEU A 42 3.50 16.48 -10.35
C LEU A 42 3.53 17.39 -11.57
N GLN A 43 4.75 17.70 -12.04
CA GLN A 43 4.96 18.36 -13.33
C GLN A 43 4.53 17.44 -14.48
N GLU A 44 4.15 18.03 -15.62
CA GLU A 44 3.67 17.30 -16.80
C GLU A 44 4.53 16.09 -17.18
N ASN A 45 3.87 15.00 -17.58
CA ASN A 45 4.56 13.78 -17.97
C ASN A 45 5.02 13.86 -19.43
N THR A 46 6.34 13.91 -19.63
CA THR A 46 6.95 14.00 -20.97
C THR A 46 7.05 12.67 -21.71
N LYS A 47 6.77 11.54 -21.04
CA LYS A 47 6.78 10.18 -21.64
C LYS A 47 5.54 9.39 -21.18
N PRO A 48 4.35 9.75 -21.67
CA PRO A 48 3.12 9.11 -21.23
C PRO A 48 3.00 7.71 -21.82
N ARG A 49 2.39 6.81 -21.05
CA ARG A 49 2.18 5.39 -21.35
C ARG A 49 0.77 4.99 -20.93
N ASP A 50 0.15 4.05 -21.61
CA ASP A 50 -1.21 3.65 -21.22
C ASP A 50 -1.14 2.93 -19.86
N THR A 51 -2.07 3.25 -18.97
CA THR A 51 -2.11 2.67 -17.62
C THR A 51 -3.23 1.65 -17.53
N ARG A 52 -2.89 0.38 -17.30
CA ARG A 52 -3.91 -0.63 -16.95
C ARG A 52 -4.29 -0.51 -15.48
N VAL A 53 -5.58 -0.38 -15.19
CA VAL A 53 -6.11 -0.34 -13.83
C VAL A 53 -7.01 -1.54 -13.61
N HIS A 54 -6.73 -2.35 -12.59
CA HIS A 54 -7.55 -3.53 -12.29
C HIS A 54 -7.55 -3.90 -10.80
N VAL A 55 -8.41 -4.84 -10.42
CA VAL A 55 -8.54 -5.34 -9.04
C VAL A 55 -8.20 -6.82 -9.00
N GLU A 56 -7.37 -7.22 -8.05
CA GLU A 56 -6.95 -8.61 -7.87
C GLU A 56 -7.21 -9.10 -6.44
N TYR A 57 -7.70 -10.33 -6.33
CA TYR A 57 -7.88 -10.97 -5.03
C TYR A 57 -6.53 -11.51 -4.56
N GLY A 58 -5.95 -10.88 -3.56
CA GLY A 58 -4.66 -11.30 -3.05
C GLY A 58 -4.11 -10.35 -2.00
N ASP A 59 -3.14 -10.82 -1.23
CA ASP A 59 -2.36 -9.93 -0.39
C ASP A 59 -1.36 -9.11 -1.23
N SER A 60 -0.99 -7.94 -0.73
CA SER A 60 -0.24 -6.95 -1.50
C SER A 60 1.16 -7.43 -1.93
N PHE A 61 1.85 -8.26 -1.13
CA PHE A 61 3.17 -8.75 -1.53
C PHE A 61 3.10 -9.95 -2.47
N THR A 62 2.08 -10.79 -2.37
CA THR A 62 1.85 -11.88 -3.34
C THR A 62 1.49 -11.32 -4.72
N VAL A 63 0.63 -10.29 -4.80
CA VAL A 63 0.35 -9.60 -6.06
C VAL A 63 1.61 -8.90 -6.60
N ALA A 64 2.39 -8.24 -5.73
CA ALA A 64 3.66 -7.64 -6.14
C ALA A 64 4.65 -8.67 -6.72
N GLN A 65 4.76 -9.85 -6.09
CA GLN A 65 5.60 -10.94 -6.58
C GLN A 65 5.12 -11.46 -7.94
N ALA A 66 3.81 -11.63 -8.11
CA ALA A 66 3.22 -12.06 -9.38
C ALA A 66 3.55 -11.08 -10.52
N LEU A 67 3.48 -9.76 -10.26
CA LEU A 67 3.89 -8.74 -11.23
C LEU A 67 5.38 -8.84 -11.58
N LEU A 68 6.26 -9.01 -10.59
CA LEU A 68 7.70 -9.19 -10.83
C LEU A 68 7.99 -10.45 -11.65
N ASN A 69 7.33 -11.57 -11.33
CA ASN A 69 7.46 -12.83 -12.07
C ASN A 69 6.92 -12.73 -13.51
N ALA A 70 5.95 -11.85 -13.75
CA ALA A 70 5.46 -11.50 -15.09
C ALA A 70 6.39 -10.52 -15.85
N GLY A 71 7.58 -10.22 -15.32
CA GLY A 71 8.57 -9.36 -15.95
C GLY A 71 8.35 -7.86 -15.73
N ARG A 72 7.43 -7.46 -14.85
CA ARG A 72 7.30 -6.05 -14.45
C ARG A 72 8.49 -5.63 -13.59
N THR A 73 8.81 -4.35 -13.62
CA THR A 73 9.89 -3.76 -12.80
C THR A 73 9.37 -2.56 -12.02
N LYS A 74 10.15 -2.09 -11.03
CA LYS A 74 9.82 -0.92 -10.20
C LYS A 74 8.41 -0.98 -9.60
N VAL A 75 8.12 -2.11 -8.95
CA VAL A 75 6.86 -2.35 -8.24
C VAL A 75 6.90 -1.64 -6.88
N SER A 76 5.83 -0.90 -6.57
CA SER A 76 5.65 -0.23 -5.27
C SER A 76 4.36 -0.64 -4.62
N VAL A 77 4.43 -0.91 -3.31
CA VAL A 77 3.29 -1.39 -2.53
C VAL A 77 2.81 -0.32 -1.56
N LEU A 78 1.50 -0.15 -1.44
CA LEU A 78 0.90 0.66 -0.38
C LEU A 78 0.85 -0.15 0.93
N ASN A 79 1.57 0.30 1.94
CA ASN A 79 1.31 -0.09 3.33
C ASN A 79 0.17 0.79 3.89
N MET A 80 -0.96 0.16 4.21
CA MET A 80 -2.12 0.80 4.84
C MET A 80 -1.84 1.00 6.33
N ALA A 81 -0.98 1.97 6.60
CA ALA A 81 -0.25 2.11 7.85
C ALA A 81 -1.12 2.54 9.03
N SER A 82 -0.67 2.22 10.23
CA SER A 82 -1.08 2.86 11.47
C SER A 82 -0.58 4.31 11.49
N ASP A 83 -1.39 5.24 11.99
CA ASP A 83 -1.00 6.63 12.28
C ASP A 83 -0.37 6.78 13.68
N ARG A 84 -0.31 5.72 14.50
CA ARG A 84 0.07 5.79 15.92
C ARG A 84 1.28 4.96 16.31
N ILE A 85 1.48 3.83 15.65
CA ILE A 85 2.50 2.84 16.04
C ILE A 85 3.12 2.29 14.75
N PRO A 86 4.45 2.32 14.59
CA PRO A 86 5.12 1.77 13.41
C PRO A 86 4.85 0.27 13.28
N GLY A 87 4.33 -0.15 12.12
CA GLY A 87 3.97 -1.55 11.89
C GLY A 87 2.74 -2.02 12.67
N GLY A 88 1.95 -1.09 13.23
CA GLY A 88 0.74 -1.39 13.98
C GLY A 88 1.00 -2.33 15.16
N GLY A 89 0.22 -3.41 15.22
CA GLY A 89 0.31 -4.42 16.27
C GLY A 89 1.18 -5.63 15.95
N TRP A 90 2.10 -5.57 14.98
CA TRP A 90 2.77 -6.76 14.43
C TRP A 90 3.55 -7.57 15.50
N LEU A 91 4.29 -6.89 16.38
CA LEU A 91 4.99 -7.52 17.52
C LEU A 91 4.03 -8.08 18.59
N ARG A 92 2.76 -7.63 18.60
CA ARG A 92 1.71 -8.09 19.52
C ARG A 92 0.85 -9.21 18.92
N GLY A 93 1.19 -9.67 17.71
CA GLY A 93 0.48 -10.72 16.99
C GLY A 93 -0.88 -10.27 16.45
N ALA A 94 -1.09 -8.97 16.25
CA ALA A 94 -2.22 -8.48 15.46
C ALA A 94 -2.08 -8.93 14.00
N LEU A 95 -3.17 -8.86 13.25
CA LEU A 95 -3.18 -9.24 11.85
C LEU A 95 -4.17 -8.37 11.07
N ALA A 96 -3.68 -7.27 10.52
CA ALA A 96 -4.24 -6.60 9.36
C ALA A 96 -3.17 -6.59 8.25
N GLN A 97 -3.35 -5.75 7.23
CA GLN A 97 -2.43 -5.69 6.11
C GLN A 97 -1.03 -5.20 6.53
N GLU A 98 -0.94 -4.11 7.29
CA GLU A 98 0.35 -3.58 7.76
C GLU A 98 1.14 -4.64 8.54
N GLU A 99 0.50 -5.33 9.49
CA GLU A 99 1.17 -6.39 10.25
C GLU A 99 1.62 -7.54 9.36
N ALA A 100 0.82 -7.91 8.35
CA ALA A 100 1.22 -8.94 7.39
C ALA A 100 2.44 -8.52 6.57
N LEU A 101 2.53 -7.24 6.16
CA LEU A 101 3.72 -6.72 5.48
C LEU A 101 4.94 -6.72 6.41
N CYS A 102 4.80 -6.23 7.64
CA CYS A 102 5.89 -6.21 8.62
C CYS A 102 6.36 -7.61 9.01
N LEU A 103 5.44 -8.58 9.12
CA LEU A 103 5.79 -9.98 9.41
C LEU A 103 6.61 -10.62 8.30
N ARG A 104 6.46 -10.18 7.04
CA ARG A 104 7.05 -10.84 5.87
C ARG A 104 8.29 -10.19 5.31
N SER A 105 8.62 -9.00 5.78
CA SER A 105 9.59 -8.14 5.11
C SER A 105 10.43 -7.32 6.08
N THR A 106 11.39 -6.60 5.51
CA THR A 106 12.22 -5.64 6.23
C THR A 106 11.52 -4.31 6.50
N LEU A 107 10.26 -4.13 6.07
CA LEU A 107 9.51 -2.87 6.13
C LEU A 107 9.56 -2.20 7.52
N ALA A 108 9.38 -2.98 8.58
CA ALA A 108 9.35 -2.45 9.95
C ALA A 108 10.63 -1.69 10.34
N ALA A 109 11.79 -2.03 9.76
CA ALA A 109 13.05 -1.32 10.01
C ALA A 109 13.11 0.08 9.38
N THR A 110 12.24 0.35 8.40
CA THR A 110 12.15 1.64 7.70
C THR A 110 11.19 2.63 8.38
N LEU A 111 10.38 2.15 9.34
CA LEU A 111 9.37 2.95 10.03
C LEU A 111 9.93 3.54 11.32
N ASN A 112 10.36 4.81 11.28
CA ASN A 112 10.94 5.48 12.44
C ASN A 112 9.87 5.84 13.50
N PRO A 113 9.99 5.34 14.75
CA PRO A 113 9.07 5.67 15.83
C PRO A 113 8.92 7.17 16.14
N SER A 114 9.94 8.00 15.86
CA SER A 114 9.89 9.44 16.16
C SER A 114 8.90 10.22 15.27
N HIS A 115 8.40 9.62 14.19
CA HIS A 115 7.39 10.22 13.32
C HIS A 115 5.95 9.98 13.78
N TYR A 116 5.75 9.24 14.88
CA TYR A 116 4.43 8.85 15.36
C TYR A 116 4.03 9.65 16.63
N PRO A 117 2.75 10.07 16.75
CA PRO A 117 1.69 9.90 15.76
C PRO A 117 1.93 10.74 14.50
N THR A 118 1.62 10.18 13.34
CA THR A 118 1.90 10.82 12.05
C THR A 118 0.91 11.96 11.77
N PRO A 119 1.35 13.10 11.20
CA PRO A 119 0.44 14.11 10.66
C PRO A 119 -0.56 13.53 9.64
N PRO A 120 -1.73 14.17 9.42
CA PRO A 120 -2.79 13.60 8.58
C PRO A 120 -2.39 13.29 7.14
N LEU A 121 -1.48 14.06 6.54
CA LEU A 121 -1.02 13.87 5.15
C LEU A 121 0.38 13.28 5.07
N ALA A 122 0.94 12.87 6.21
CA ALA A 122 2.29 12.35 6.26
C ALA A 122 2.38 10.95 5.65
N ALA A 123 3.46 10.70 4.92
CA ALA A 123 3.76 9.39 4.34
C ALA A 123 5.27 9.10 4.40
N THR A 124 5.61 7.82 4.47
CA THR A 124 6.99 7.35 4.44
C THR A 124 7.24 6.57 3.15
N TRP A 125 8.29 6.95 2.43
CA TRP A 125 8.81 6.20 1.29
C TRP A 125 9.97 5.29 1.72
N SER A 126 9.81 3.99 1.47
CA SER A 126 10.79 2.96 1.78
C SER A 126 11.25 2.28 0.48
N PRO A 127 12.41 2.65 -0.10
CA PRO A 127 12.79 2.28 -1.47
C PRO A 127 13.20 0.82 -1.68
N GLY A 128 13.72 0.13 -0.65
CA GLY A 128 14.37 -1.17 -0.78
C GLY A 128 13.93 -2.17 0.28
N VAL A 129 12.64 -2.48 0.33
CA VAL A 129 12.05 -3.44 1.26
C VAL A 129 12.19 -4.84 0.69
N VAL A 130 12.83 -5.74 1.43
CA VAL A 130 12.98 -7.15 1.05
C VAL A 130 11.81 -7.94 1.62
N VAL A 131 11.09 -8.65 0.76
CA VAL A 131 10.13 -9.68 1.17
C VAL A 131 10.88 -11.00 1.23
N PHE A 132 10.94 -11.60 2.42
CA PHE A 132 11.76 -12.79 2.68
C PHE A 132 10.99 -13.91 3.38
N ARG A 133 9.66 -13.78 3.46
CA ARG A 133 8.77 -14.83 3.94
C ARG A 133 7.53 -14.96 3.07
N GLU A 134 7.04 -16.17 3.05
CA GLU A 134 5.74 -16.54 2.49
C GLU A 134 4.58 -15.76 3.13
N ASN A 135 3.41 -15.83 2.49
CA ASN A 135 2.22 -15.18 3.03
C ASN A 135 1.69 -15.87 4.30
N THR A 136 0.77 -15.18 4.97
CA THR A 136 0.24 -15.63 6.28
C THR A 136 -0.59 -16.91 6.22
N SER A 137 -1.09 -17.33 5.04
CA SER A 137 -1.74 -18.65 4.87
C SER A 137 -0.73 -19.79 4.79
N HIS A 138 0.53 -19.50 4.44
CA HIS A 138 1.65 -20.44 4.44
C HIS A 138 2.57 -20.21 5.65
N ASN A 139 2.00 -19.80 6.79
CA ASN A 139 2.70 -19.66 8.07
C ASN A 139 3.89 -18.68 8.10
N CYS A 140 4.05 -17.81 7.09
CA CYS A 140 5.20 -16.92 6.95
C CYS A 140 6.56 -17.66 7.06
N THR A 141 6.67 -18.83 6.44
CA THR A 141 7.95 -19.55 6.32
C THR A 141 8.98 -18.69 5.58
N LEU A 142 10.26 -18.87 5.91
CA LEU A 142 11.33 -18.15 5.22
C LEU A 142 11.39 -18.58 3.76
N LEU A 143 11.63 -17.61 2.89
CA LEU A 143 11.96 -17.84 1.49
C LEU A 143 13.45 -18.16 1.37
N GLU A 144 13.77 -19.08 0.45
CA GLU A 144 15.14 -19.28 -0.02
C GLU A 144 15.68 -17.99 -0.63
N SER A 145 17.00 -17.82 -0.63
CA SER A 145 17.62 -16.54 -1.00
C SER A 145 17.23 -16.07 -2.42
N ASP A 146 17.07 -17.00 -3.35
CA ASP A 146 16.74 -16.71 -4.76
C ASP A 146 15.24 -16.38 -4.96
N ASP A 147 14.38 -16.76 -4.02
CA ASP A 147 12.94 -16.46 -4.06
C ASP A 147 12.59 -15.12 -3.39
N ARG A 148 13.55 -14.50 -2.70
CA ARG A 148 13.37 -13.18 -2.07
C ARG A 148 13.33 -12.12 -3.16
N PHE A 149 12.48 -11.12 -2.94
CA PHE A 149 12.33 -10.02 -3.88
C PHE A 149 12.29 -8.68 -3.18
N VAL A 150 12.71 -7.64 -3.90
CA VAL A 150 12.79 -6.27 -3.39
C VAL A 150 11.71 -5.43 -4.05
N VAL A 151 10.94 -4.72 -3.22
CA VAL A 151 9.95 -3.73 -3.66
C VAL A 151 10.16 -2.44 -2.89
N SER A 152 9.61 -1.37 -3.44
CA SER A 152 9.44 -0.14 -2.65
C SER A 152 8.08 -0.12 -1.96
N VAL A 153 7.96 0.63 -0.88
CA VAL A 153 6.72 0.73 -0.10
C VAL A 153 6.42 2.19 0.22
N VAL A 154 5.18 2.62 0.00
CA VAL A 154 4.64 3.86 0.57
C VAL A 154 3.81 3.50 1.79
N SER A 155 4.19 4.01 2.97
CA SER A 155 3.40 3.86 4.19
C SER A 155 2.57 5.10 4.43
N MET A 156 1.25 4.95 4.39
CA MET A 156 0.29 6.04 4.57
C MET A 156 -0.92 5.51 5.35
N ALA A 157 -1.31 6.25 6.39
CA ALA A 157 -2.48 5.92 7.17
C ALA A 157 -3.78 6.35 6.47
N GLY A 158 -4.80 5.50 6.50
CA GLY A 158 -6.17 5.91 6.13
C GLY A 158 -6.73 6.93 7.12
N LEU A 159 -7.89 7.54 6.82
CA LEU A 159 -8.57 8.40 7.78
C LEU A 159 -9.11 7.54 8.94
N ARG A 160 -8.74 7.83 10.19
CA ARG A 160 -9.10 6.97 11.32
C ARG A 160 -10.51 7.25 11.82
N ARG A 161 -11.42 6.28 11.67
CA ARG A 161 -12.80 6.30 12.20
C ARG A 161 -13.52 7.64 11.97
N PRO A 162 -13.64 8.08 10.71
CA PRO A 162 -14.34 9.31 10.36
C PRO A 162 -15.80 9.28 10.79
N SER A 163 -16.40 10.46 10.96
CA SER A 163 -17.85 10.56 11.09
C SER A 163 -18.52 10.31 9.75
N LEU A 164 -19.52 9.43 9.71
CA LEU A 164 -20.23 9.05 8.48
C LEU A 164 -21.64 9.64 8.44
N THR A 165 -22.22 9.63 7.25
CA THR A 165 -23.65 9.89 7.03
C THR A 165 -24.51 8.87 7.76
N GLY A 166 -25.82 9.15 7.93
CA GLY A 166 -26.71 8.28 8.71
C GLY A 166 -26.90 6.87 8.14
N ASP A 167 -26.63 6.68 6.84
CA ASP A 167 -26.64 5.39 6.15
C ASP A 167 -25.26 4.72 6.11
N GLU A 168 -24.24 5.35 6.68
CA GLU A 168 -22.83 4.92 6.70
C GLU A 168 -22.20 4.74 5.30
N LEU A 169 -22.80 5.29 4.25
CA LEU A 169 -22.32 5.13 2.86
C LEU A 169 -21.31 6.20 2.43
N ASP A 170 -21.26 7.35 3.09
CA ASP A 170 -20.34 8.45 2.79
C ASP A 170 -19.82 9.12 4.07
N TYR A 171 -18.82 9.98 3.90
CA TYR A 171 -18.30 10.84 4.95
C TYR A 171 -19.31 11.93 5.29
N ARG A 172 -19.49 12.21 6.59
CA ARG A 172 -20.39 13.28 7.06
C ARG A 172 -19.91 14.66 6.64
N PHE A 173 -18.59 14.86 6.60
CA PHE A 173 -17.97 16.15 6.39
C PHE A 173 -17.24 16.20 5.04
N PRO A 174 -17.49 17.22 4.19
CA PRO A 174 -16.78 17.37 2.92
C PRO A 174 -15.25 17.46 3.07
N GLY A 175 -14.76 17.99 4.20
CA GLY A 175 -13.33 18.05 4.49
C GLY A 175 -12.66 16.68 4.58
N ASP A 176 -13.38 15.65 5.05
CA ASP A 176 -12.86 14.28 5.12
C ASP A 176 -12.69 13.68 3.71
N ILE A 177 -13.58 14.02 2.78
CA ILE A 177 -13.52 13.59 1.38
C ILE A 177 -12.24 14.15 0.72
N GLU A 178 -12.00 15.46 0.86
CA GLU A 178 -10.77 16.06 0.31
C GLU A 178 -9.51 15.58 1.02
N LEU A 179 -9.56 15.33 2.33
CA LEU A 179 -8.45 14.73 3.06
C LEU A 179 -8.12 13.34 2.51
N VAL A 180 -9.11 12.49 2.25
CA VAL A 180 -8.91 11.15 1.66
C VAL A 180 -8.39 11.24 0.23
N LYS A 181 -8.92 12.16 -0.60
CA LYS A 181 -8.36 12.41 -1.95
C LYS A 181 -6.90 12.83 -1.88
N ASN A 182 -6.55 13.76 -0.99
CA ASN A 182 -5.16 14.19 -0.79
C ASN A 182 -4.26 13.07 -0.26
N LYS A 183 -4.79 12.16 0.58
CA LYS A 183 -4.05 10.96 0.98
C LYS A 183 -3.75 10.05 -0.22
N ILE A 184 -4.72 9.84 -1.11
CA ILE A 184 -4.54 9.05 -2.34
C ILE A 184 -3.54 9.73 -3.28
N ARG A 185 -3.68 11.05 -3.50
CA ARG A 185 -2.72 11.85 -4.28
C ARG A 185 -1.31 11.73 -3.72
N GLN A 186 -1.12 11.83 -2.40
CA GLN A 186 0.18 11.68 -1.76
C GLN A 186 0.84 10.33 -2.06
N VAL A 187 0.06 9.24 -1.99
CA VAL A 187 0.56 7.89 -2.32
C VAL A 187 1.02 7.82 -3.79
N LEU A 188 0.17 8.26 -4.71
CA LEU A 188 0.47 8.21 -6.15
C LEU A 188 1.63 9.16 -6.52
N ARG A 189 1.70 10.34 -5.93
CA ARG A 189 2.80 11.30 -6.11
C ARG A 189 4.13 10.70 -5.68
N LEU A 190 4.18 10.07 -4.51
CA LEU A 190 5.39 9.41 -4.03
C LEU A 190 5.82 8.27 -4.94
N MET A 191 4.89 7.43 -5.40
CA MET A 191 5.19 6.37 -6.35
C MET A 191 5.74 6.96 -7.67
N ALA A 192 5.04 7.93 -8.26
CA ALA A 192 5.46 8.55 -9.52
C ALA A 192 6.84 9.23 -9.42
N LEU A 193 7.10 10.03 -8.37
CA LEU A 193 8.38 10.73 -8.18
C LEU A 193 9.56 9.78 -8.02
N ASN A 194 9.33 8.57 -7.50
CA ASN A 194 10.37 7.57 -7.33
C ASN A 194 10.41 6.57 -8.50
N GLY A 195 9.75 6.87 -9.62
CA GLY A 195 9.82 6.10 -10.86
C GLY A 195 9.08 4.76 -10.81
N THR A 196 8.14 4.58 -9.89
CA THR A 196 7.25 3.42 -9.86
C THR A 196 6.61 3.21 -11.22
N SER A 197 6.62 1.97 -11.68
CA SER A 197 5.98 1.57 -12.94
C SER A 197 4.69 0.80 -12.67
N CYS A 198 4.68 -0.03 -11.63
CA CYS A 198 3.51 -0.79 -11.21
C CYS A 198 3.15 -0.47 -9.76
N CYS A 199 1.94 0.04 -9.54
CA CYS A 199 1.41 0.37 -8.22
C CYS A 199 0.56 -0.78 -7.70
N VAL A 200 0.92 -1.34 -6.53
CA VAL A 200 0.07 -2.27 -5.78
C VAL A 200 -0.60 -1.50 -4.65
N LEU A 201 -1.86 -1.16 -4.86
CA LEU A 201 -2.72 -0.44 -3.93
C LEU A 201 -3.62 -1.41 -3.16
N GLY A 202 -4.57 -0.87 -2.39
CA GLY A 202 -5.54 -1.65 -1.63
C GLY A 202 -6.64 -0.76 -1.06
N ALA A 203 -7.50 -1.36 -0.22
CA ALA A 203 -8.65 -0.70 0.38
C ALA A 203 -8.27 0.20 1.57
N LEU A 204 -7.57 1.30 1.31
CA LEU A 204 -7.00 2.20 2.33
C LEU A 204 -8.05 2.62 3.37
N GLY A 205 -7.83 2.24 4.63
CA GLY A 205 -8.70 2.62 5.75
C GLY A 205 -10.04 1.86 5.84
N CYS A 206 -10.32 0.93 4.93
CA CYS A 206 -11.59 0.17 4.84
C CYS A 206 -11.66 -1.04 5.79
N GLY A 207 -10.80 -1.08 6.80
CA GLY A 207 -10.74 -2.14 7.82
C GLY A 207 -10.96 -1.55 9.22
N VAL A 208 -9.97 -1.69 10.10
CA VAL A 208 -10.01 -1.18 11.50
C VAL A 208 -10.30 0.33 11.58
N PHE A 209 -10.01 1.08 10.52
CA PHE A 209 -10.23 2.52 10.44
C PHE A 209 -11.64 2.91 9.96
N ALA A 210 -12.49 1.94 9.61
CA ALA A 210 -13.92 2.13 9.34
C ALA A 210 -14.25 3.22 8.29
N ASN A 211 -13.47 3.30 7.21
CA ASN A 211 -13.87 4.11 6.05
C ASN A 211 -14.90 3.37 5.21
N PRO A 212 -15.89 4.07 4.61
CA PRO A 212 -16.89 3.47 3.72
C PRO A 212 -16.22 2.93 2.44
N PRO A 213 -16.16 1.60 2.22
CA PRO A 213 -15.34 1.02 1.14
C PRO A 213 -15.77 1.46 -0.25
N LYS A 214 -17.09 1.56 -0.49
CA LYS A 214 -17.65 2.05 -1.75
C LYS A 214 -17.17 3.47 -2.05
N ARG A 215 -17.19 4.34 -1.05
CA ARG A 215 -16.74 5.71 -1.21
C ARG A 215 -15.23 5.79 -1.45
N VAL A 216 -14.43 5.05 -0.68
CA VAL A 216 -12.97 5.01 -0.88
C VAL A 216 -12.61 4.54 -2.28
N ALA A 217 -13.27 3.49 -2.81
CA ALA A 217 -13.06 3.02 -4.18
C ALA A 217 -13.42 4.11 -5.22
N GLN A 218 -14.53 4.83 -5.03
CA GLN A 218 -14.89 5.96 -5.90
C GLN A 218 -13.85 7.09 -5.84
N LEU A 219 -13.33 7.42 -4.65
CA LEU A 219 -12.31 8.45 -4.51
C LEU A 219 -10.97 8.03 -5.15
N PHE A 220 -10.58 6.76 -5.04
CA PHE A 220 -9.44 6.22 -5.78
C PHE A 220 -9.64 6.35 -7.29
N ARG A 221 -10.81 5.94 -7.81
CA ARG A 221 -11.13 6.07 -9.23
C ARG A 221 -11.03 7.52 -9.71
N ASN A 222 -11.63 8.45 -8.95
CA ASN A 222 -11.60 9.87 -9.28
C ASN A 222 -10.18 10.42 -9.31
N VAL A 223 -9.36 10.10 -8.30
CA VAL A 223 -7.99 10.62 -8.22
C VAL A 223 -7.09 10.00 -9.29
N ILE A 224 -7.17 8.69 -9.56
CA ILE A 224 -6.35 8.05 -10.59
C ILE A 224 -6.64 8.61 -11.99
N LEU A 225 -7.87 9.07 -12.24
CA LEU A 225 -8.28 9.70 -13.49
C LEU A 225 -7.92 11.19 -13.59
N GLU A 226 -7.36 11.80 -12.54
CA GLU A 226 -6.86 13.18 -12.64
C GLU A 226 -5.69 13.25 -13.63
N ASP A 227 -5.63 14.33 -14.42
CA ASP A 227 -4.60 14.55 -15.45
C ASP A 227 -3.18 14.43 -14.90
N GLU A 228 -2.99 14.76 -13.61
CA GLU A 228 -1.71 14.65 -12.90
C GLU A 228 -1.10 13.22 -12.98
N PHE A 229 -1.94 12.19 -12.90
CA PHE A 229 -1.54 10.78 -12.86
C PHE A 229 -1.66 10.08 -14.21
N ARG A 230 -2.32 10.73 -15.17
CA ARG A 230 -2.49 10.19 -16.52
C ARG A 230 -1.14 9.91 -17.14
N GLY A 231 -0.98 8.68 -17.61
CA GLY A 231 0.22 8.22 -18.28
C GLY A 231 1.44 7.91 -17.41
N ARG A 232 1.32 7.92 -16.06
CA ARG A 232 2.48 7.78 -15.16
C ARG A 232 2.93 6.34 -14.92
N PHE A 233 1.98 5.41 -14.91
CA PHE A 233 2.18 4.02 -14.52
C PHE A 233 1.88 3.10 -15.69
N ASP A 234 2.56 1.96 -15.77
CA ASP A 234 2.15 0.87 -16.69
C ASP A 234 0.91 0.18 -16.12
N GLU A 235 0.87 0.00 -14.80
CA GLU A 235 -0.13 -0.83 -14.14
C GLU A 235 -0.46 -0.31 -12.74
N VAL A 236 -1.74 -0.22 -12.41
CA VAL A 236 -2.26 0.06 -11.07
C VAL A 236 -3.19 -1.07 -10.68
N VAL A 237 -2.74 -1.91 -9.74
CA VAL A 237 -3.51 -3.04 -9.24
C VAL A 237 -3.99 -2.78 -7.82
N PHE A 238 -5.27 -3.00 -7.56
CA PHE A 238 -5.83 -3.02 -6.21
C PHE A 238 -5.79 -4.46 -5.68
N ALA A 239 -4.76 -4.78 -4.89
CA ALA A 239 -4.60 -6.08 -4.23
C ALA A 239 -5.43 -6.11 -2.95
N ILE A 240 -6.58 -6.80 -2.97
CA ILE A 240 -7.53 -6.80 -1.86
C ILE A 240 -7.78 -8.22 -1.41
N LEU A 241 -7.15 -8.57 -0.29
CA LEU A 241 -7.44 -9.80 0.43
C LEU A 241 -8.67 -9.59 1.33
N ASP A 242 -9.81 -10.12 0.90
CA ASP A 242 -11.02 -10.13 1.71
C ASP A 242 -11.21 -11.52 2.33
N ARG A 243 -11.11 -11.61 3.67
CA ARG A 243 -11.33 -12.84 4.43
C ARG A 243 -12.79 -13.00 4.88
N GLY A 244 -13.73 -12.44 4.11
CA GLY A 244 -15.17 -12.52 4.36
C GLY A 244 -15.68 -11.52 5.40
N LEU A 245 -14.98 -10.40 5.61
CA LEU A 245 -15.26 -9.47 6.72
C LEU A 245 -15.87 -8.14 6.28
N GLY A 246 -15.94 -7.83 4.98
CA GLY A 246 -16.48 -6.55 4.54
C GLY A 246 -16.89 -6.42 3.08
N GLY A 247 -16.70 -7.44 2.25
CA GLY A 247 -17.01 -7.35 0.82
C GLY A 247 -16.11 -6.36 0.06
N ASN A 248 -14.99 -5.93 0.64
CA ASN A 248 -14.09 -4.93 0.08
C ASN A 248 -13.63 -5.32 -1.31
N PHE A 249 -13.30 -6.60 -1.53
CA PHE A 249 -12.88 -7.08 -2.84
C PHE A 249 -14.00 -6.88 -3.88
N GLN A 250 -15.22 -7.32 -3.56
CA GLN A 250 -16.37 -7.18 -4.46
C GLN A 250 -16.67 -5.72 -4.76
N ILE A 251 -16.73 -4.87 -3.72
CA ILE A 251 -17.02 -3.45 -3.84
C ILE A 251 -16.00 -2.74 -4.74
N PHE A 252 -14.70 -2.99 -4.51
CA PHE A 252 -13.65 -2.39 -5.34
C PHE A 252 -13.71 -2.95 -6.76
N ARG A 253 -13.96 -4.25 -6.94
CA ARG A 253 -14.13 -4.85 -8.26
C ARG A 253 -15.27 -4.21 -9.04
N ASP A 254 -16.41 -3.94 -8.40
CA ASP A 254 -17.57 -3.33 -9.06
C ASP A 254 -17.35 -1.86 -9.42
N ILE A 255 -16.57 -1.12 -8.61
CA ILE A 255 -16.38 0.33 -8.77
C ILE A 255 -15.16 0.66 -9.62
N ILE A 256 -14.06 -0.05 -9.44
CA ILE A 256 -12.82 0.17 -10.21
C ILE A 256 -12.92 -0.60 -11.54
N GLY A 257 -13.25 -1.89 -11.50
CA GLY A 257 -13.29 -2.77 -12.68
C GLY A 257 -11.90 -3.10 -13.22
N ASP A 258 -11.82 -3.37 -14.53
CA ASP A 258 -10.59 -3.49 -15.32
C ASP A 258 -10.72 -2.55 -16.52
N PHE A 259 -9.84 -1.56 -16.62
CA PHE A 259 -9.85 -0.56 -17.70
C PHE A 259 -8.46 -0.02 -18.00
N ILE A 260 -8.33 0.62 -19.15
CA ILE A 260 -7.10 1.30 -19.57
C ILE A 260 -7.33 2.81 -19.54
N ILE A 261 -6.35 3.54 -19.03
CA ILE A 261 -6.29 5.00 -19.12
C ILE A 261 -5.34 5.35 -20.25
N ASP A 262 -5.85 6.01 -21.28
CA ASP A 262 -5.06 6.40 -22.44
C ASP A 262 -4.04 7.51 -22.10
N SER A 263 -2.82 7.30 -22.58
CA SER A 263 -1.70 8.23 -22.46
C SER A 263 -1.90 9.55 -23.18
N LYS A 264 -2.76 9.58 -24.20
CA LYS A 264 -3.11 10.79 -24.96
C LYS A 264 -4.45 11.35 -24.46
N PRO A 265 -4.58 12.67 -24.24
CA PRO A 265 -5.90 13.23 -23.97
C PRO A 265 -6.77 12.97 -25.20
N ALA A 266 -8.04 12.63 -25.00
CA ALA A 266 -8.99 12.53 -26.10
C ALA A 266 -8.91 13.84 -26.90
N VAL A 267 -8.61 13.75 -28.18
CA VAL A 267 -8.55 14.93 -29.06
C VAL A 267 -9.93 15.57 -29.01
N ALA A 268 -10.00 16.80 -28.49
CA ALA A 268 -11.22 17.60 -28.41
C ALA A 268 -11.64 18.06 -29.81
#